data_AF-A0A4S4L0A0-F1
#
_entry.id   AF-A0A4S4L0A0-F1
#
_cell.length_a   1.000
_cell.length_b   1.000
_cell.length_c   1.000
_cell.angle_alpha   90.00
_cell.angle_beta   90.00
_cell.angle_gamma   90.00
#
_symmetry.space_group_name_H-M   'P 1'
#
loop_
_entity.id
_entity.type
_entity.pdbx_description
1 polymer ?
#
loop_
_entity_poly.entity_id
_entity_poly.type
_entity_poly.pdbx_seq_one_letter_code
_entity_poly.pdbx_strand_id
1 'polypeptide(L)'
;MARSFLFIPLFAAVVSAAQLAVQSAHVSITSSEGSQLHTETLDIGGRVPSSALVLSPTDSLKLSFTVTGKDDGKGVQPHQAFLRFYDEETGEEGIQPNMARPPVSIPPTSTAPLSVSLILGSFVYDPLQVHLFDLALPESATPPQHPDESTFYPLPEIQHTFRPDPKSPPQFISAVFAAVVLSPWLALFPMILPFVTLLAAFEGLLLWYWVALRIGQVLAYGAVLGSLTTFAGNRALKALAKWRIEGGRK
;
A
#
# COMPACT_ATOMS: atom_id res chain seq x y z
N MET A 1 46.11 42.22 51.08
CA MET A 1 45.98 42.70 49.68
C MET A 1 44.51 42.72 49.32
N ALA A 2 43.85 43.88 49.40
CA ALA A 2 42.44 44.04 49.06
C ALA A 2 42.30 44.17 47.53
N ARG A 3 41.55 43.25 46.91
CA ARG A 3 41.24 43.29 45.47
C ARG A 3 40.02 44.18 45.26
N SER A 4 40.25 45.38 44.75
CA SER A 4 39.21 46.31 44.33
C SER A 4 38.60 45.82 43.03
N PHE A 5 37.37 45.31 43.08
CA PHE A 5 36.61 44.95 41.88
C PHE A 5 35.92 46.21 41.34
N LEU A 6 36.38 46.66 40.18
CA LEU A 6 35.86 47.82 39.46
C LEU A 6 34.69 47.35 38.58
N PHE A 7 33.46 47.62 39.01
CA PHE A 7 32.24 47.35 38.23
C PHE A 7 32.01 48.49 37.23
N ILE A 8 32.11 48.19 35.93
CA ILE A 8 31.73 49.09 34.83
C ILE A 8 30.27 48.80 34.46
N PRO A 9 29.34 49.75 34.55
CA PRO A 9 27.97 49.53 34.08
C PRO A 9 27.93 49.58 32.55
N LEU A 10 27.56 48.46 31.93
CA LEU A 10 27.31 48.35 30.50
C LEU A 10 25.91 48.92 30.21
N PHE A 11 25.83 50.17 29.74
CA PHE A 11 24.60 50.73 29.20
C PHE A 11 24.35 50.14 27.81
N ALA A 12 23.47 49.13 27.72
CA ALA A 12 22.92 48.69 26.45
C ALA A 12 21.90 49.73 25.96
N ALA A 13 22.23 50.46 24.90
CA ALA A 13 21.27 51.31 24.20
C ALA A 13 20.25 50.38 23.51
N VAL A 14 19.05 50.27 24.08
CA VAL A 14 17.92 49.62 23.42
C VAL A 14 17.44 50.57 22.32
N VAL A 15 17.85 50.31 21.08
CA VAL A 15 17.26 50.97 19.91
C VAL A 15 15.87 50.39 19.75
N SER A 16 14.85 51.15 20.16
CA SER A 16 13.46 50.81 19.86
C SER A 16 13.22 51.09 18.38
N ALA A 17 13.00 50.04 17.60
CA ALA A 17 12.56 50.20 16.22
C ALA A 17 11.10 50.71 16.20
N ALA A 18 10.77 51.48 15.18
CA ALA A 18 9.41 51.97 14.99
C ALA A 18 8.50 50.81 14.55
N GLN A 19 7.23 50.81 14.96
CA GLN A 19 6.30 49.73 14.62
C GLN A 19 5.59 49.99 13.27
N LEU A 20 5.39 48.95 12.46
CA LEU A 20 4.53 49.02 11.27
C LEU A 20 3.06 48.77 11.65
N ALA A 21 2.16 49.41 10.94
CA ALA A 21 0.72 49.17 10.99
C ALA A 21 0.15 49.11 9.56
N VAL A 22 -0.75 48.17 9.32
CA VAL A 22 -1.45 48.07 8.03
C VAL A 22 -2.82 48.70 8.16
N GLN A 23 -3.13 49.64 7.27
CA GLN A 23 -4.40 50.35 7.21
C GLN A 23 -5.07 50.09 5.86
N SER A 24 -6.40 50.26 5.82
CA SER A 24 -7.22 50.17 4.60
C SER A 24 -6.96 48.90 3.77
N ALA A 25 -7.00 47.73 4.41
CA ALA A 25 -6.91 46.47 3.68
C ALA A 25 -8.26 46.12 3.07
N HIS A 26 -8.31 45.99 1.76
CA HIS A 26 -9.50 45.69 0.98
C HIS A 26 -9.28 44.41 0.19
N VAL A 27 -10.22 43.48 0.31
CA VAL A 27 -10.27 42.25 -0.48
C VAL A 27 -11.47 42.33 -1.41
N SER A 28 -11.24 42.07 -2.69
CA SER A 28 -12.32 41.94 -3.68
C SER A 28 -12.12 40.69 -4.51
N ILE A 29 -13.19 39.90 -4.67
CA ILE A 29 -13.26 38.79 -5.63
C ILE A 29 -13.99 39.29 -6.86
N THR A 30 -13.38 39.13 -8.02
CA THR A 30 -14.00 39.41 -9.32
C THR A 30 -14.05 38.13 -10.13
N SER A 31 -15.24 37.79 -10.64
CA SER A 31 -15.40 36.65 -11.54
C SER A 31 -14.73 36.91 -12.89
N SER A 32 -14.48 35.86 -13.68
CA SER A 32 -13.95 35.97 -15.04
C SER A 32 -14.82 36.84 -15.97
N GLU A 33 -16.12 36.97 -15.68
CA GLU A 33 -17.07 37.83 -16.41
C GLU A 33 -17.00 39.31 -15.99
N GLY A 34 -16.11 39.67 -15.06
CA GLY A 34 -15.91 41.05 -14.57
C GLY A 34 -16.90 41.49 -13.51
N SER A 35 -17.82 40.62 -13.09
CA SER A 35 -18.75 40.89 -11.97
C SER A 35 -18.02 40.77 -10.63
N GLN A 36 -18.23 41.75 -9.73
CA GLN A 36 -17.69 41.72 -8.37
C GLN A 36 -18.55 40.80 -7.51
N LEU A 37 -17.99 39.65 -7.10
CA LEU A 37 -18.70 38.63 -6.33
C LEU A 37 -18.71 38.93 -4.83
N HIS A 38 -17.58 39.42 -4.30
CA HIS A 38 -17.42 39.73 -2.89
C HIS A 38 -16.47 40.93 -2.72
N THR A 39 -16.77 41.84 -1.80
CA THR A 39 -15.85 42.93 -1.43
C THR A 39 -15.97 43.19 0.06
N GLU A 40 -14.84 43.15 0.76
CA GLU A 40 -14.77 43.29 2.21
C GLU A 40 -13.58 44.16 2.61
N THR A 41 -13.78 44.97 3.64
CA THR A 41 -12.71 45.77 4.25
C THR A 41 -12.26 45.04 5.51
N LEU A 42 -10.98 44.71 5.57
CA LEU A 42 -10.36 43.96 6.66
C LEU A 42 -9.85 44.92 7.74
N ASP A 43 -10.32 44.74 8.97
CA ASP A 43 -9.82 45.44 10.14
C ASP A 43 -8.63 44.68 10.73
N ILE A 44 -7.42 45.11 10.36
CA ILE A 44 -6.16 44.48 10.78
C ILE A 44 -5.87 44.82 12.25
N GLY A 45 -6.09 43.85 13.14
CA GLY A 45 -6.04 44.00 14.60
C GLY A 45 -7.39 43.81 15.31
N GLY A 46 -8.47 43.58 14.54
CA GLY A 46 -9.82 43.26 15.03
C GLY A 46 -10.18 41.77 14.88
N ARG A 47 -11.48 41.47 14.80
CA ARG A 47 -11.96 40.11 14.50
C ARG A 47 -11.64 39.77 13.05
N VAL A 48 -10.84 38.73 12.85
CA VAL A 48 -10.67 38.04 11.56
C VAL A 48 -12.05 37.65 11.02
N PRO A 49 -12.32 37.78 9.71
CA PRO A 49 -13.58 37.34 9.12
C PRO A 49 -13.86 35.89 9.50
N SER A 50 -15.05 35.64 10.07
CA SER A 50 -15.37 34.35 10.69
C SER A 50 -15.70 33.24 9.68
N SER A 51 -15.84 33.58 8.40
CA SER A 51 -16.15 32.65 7.32
C SER A 51 -15.03 32.68 6.28
N ALA A 52 -14.53 31.49 5.91
CA ALA A 52 -13.53 31.35 4.85
C ALA A 52 -14.07 31.88 3.51
N LEU A 53 -13.21 32.61 2.81
CA LEU A 53 -13.51 33.21 1.53
C LEU A 53 -13.38 32.16 0.43
N VAL A 54 -14.48 31.84 -0.25
CA VAL A 54 -14.52 30.79 -1.28
C VAL A 54 -14.22 31.38 -2.66
N LEU A 55 -13.24 30.82 -3.37
CA LEU A 55 -12.90 31.22 -4.74
C LEU A 55 -13.10 30.05 -5.70
N SER A 56 -13.64 30.33 -6.88
CA SER A 56 -13.69 29.36 -7.98
C SER A 56 -12.38 29.39 -8.81
N PRO A 57 -12.10 28.36 -9.64
CA PRO A 57 -10.87 28.31 -10.46
C PRO A 57 -10.68 29.49 -11.43
N THR A 58 -11.77 30.15 -11.80
CA THR A 58 -11.81 31.26 -12.76
C THR A 58 -11.88 32.64 -12.10
N ASP A 59 -12.03 32.70 -10.78
CA ASP A 59 -12.19 33.95 -10.05
C ASP A 59 -10.83 34.58 -9.75
N SER A 60 -10.81 35.91 -9.69
CA SER A 60 -9.61 36.70 -9.40
C SER A 60 -9.72 37.35 -8.02
N LEU A 61 -8.71 37.12 -7.18
CA LEU A 61 -8.56 37.73 -5.88
C LEU A 61 -7.69 38.98 -5.98
N LYS A 62 -8.22 40.12 -5.54
CA LYS A 62 -7.46 41.36 -5.43
C LYS A 62 -7.43 41.80 -3.98
N LEU A 63 -6.21 41.89 -3.44
CA LEU A 63 -5.91 42.45 -2.12
C LEU A 63 -5.21 43.80 -2.32
N SER A 64 -5.71 44.85 -1.69
CA SER A 64 -5.10 46.18 -1.67
C SER A 64 -4.94 46.63 -0.23
N PHE A 65 -3.77 47.11 0.16
CA PHE A 65 -3.49 47.56 1.53
C PHE A 65 -2.53 48.74 1.54
N THR A 66 -2.57 49.53 2.61
CA THR A 66 -1.65 50.64 2.84
C THR A 66 -0.82 50.36 4.09
N VAL A 67 0.50 50.58 4.01
CA VAL A 67 1.40 50.38 5.15
C VAL A 67 1.79 51.75 5.71
N THR A 68 1.65 51.90 7.03
CA THR A 68 1.92 53.13 7.77
C THR A 68 2.82 52.85 8.97
N GLY A 69 3.63 53.82 9.39
CA GLY A 69 4.31 53.75 10.67
C GLY A 69 3.31 54.01 11.80
N LYS A 70 3.25 53.15 12.81
CA LYS A 70 2.29 53.25 13.93
C LYS A 70 2.46 54.54 14.74
N ASP A 71 3.70 55.02 14.86
CA ASP A 71 4.03 56.18 15.67
C ASP A 71 3.87 57.51 14.89
N ASP A 72 4.19 57.50 13.60
CA ASP A 72 4.25 58.71 12.75
C ASP A 72 3.04 58.89 11.83
N GLY A 73 2.23 57.83 11.61
CA GLY A 73 1.12 57.82 10.64
C GLY A 73 1.54 58.01 9.18
N LYS A 74 2.84 58.15 8.90
CA LYS A 74 3.38 58.34 7.55
C LYS A 74 3.31 57.03 6.78
N GLY A 75 3.01 57.12 5.48
CA GLY A 75 3.08 56.00 4.56
C GLY A 75 4.51 55.48 4.46
N VAL A 76 4.71 54.19 4.71
CA VAL A 76 6.01 53.53 4.69
C VAL A 76 5.99 52.50 3.58
N GLN A 77 6.98 52.53 2.69
CA GLN A 77 7.21 51.45 1.75
C GLN A 77 8.14 50.41 2.41
N PRO A 78 7.64 49.22 2.74
CA PRO A 78 8.48 48.17 3.30
C PRO A 78 9.45 47.65 2.24
N HIS A 79 10.61 47.17 2.68
CA HIS A 79 11.61 46.56 1.80
C HIS A 79 11.18 45.16 1.34
N GLN A 80 10.43 44.46 2.19
CA GLN A 80 9.87 43.15 1.93
C GLN A 80 8.36 43.19 2.20
N ALA A 81 7.58 42.73 1.23
CA ALA A 81 6.15 42.55 1.37
C ALA A 81 5.75 41.26 0.64
N PHE A 82 5.38 40.26 1.44
CA PHE A 82 5.01 38.94 0.95
C PHE A 82 3.63 38.57 1.45
N LEU A 83 2.83 37.99 0.57
CA LEU A 83 1.60 37.32 0.95
C LEU A 83 1.90 35.83 1.06
N ARG A 84 1.71 35.26 2.25
CA ARG A 84 1.91 33.85 2.55
C ARG A 84 0.55 33.14 2.54
N PHE A 85 0.47 32.06 1.80
CA PHE A 85 -0.61 31.09 1.80
C PHE A 85 -0.11 29.85 2.53
N TYR A 86 -0.75 29.46 3.61
CA TYR A 86 -0.33 28.33 4.44
C TYR A 86 -1.46 27.32 4.60
N ASP A 87 -1.17 26.06 4.33
CA ASP A 87 -2.08 24.95 4.62
C ASP A 87 -1.70 24.32 5.97
N GLU A 88 -2.62 24.36 6.95
CA GLU A 88 -2.38 23.81 8.29
C GLU A 88 -2.34 22.28 8.30
N GLU A 89 -3.01 21.60 7.36
CA GLU A 89 -3.06 20.13 7.32
C GLU A 89 -1.80 19.54 6.69
N THR A 90 -1.38 20.07 5.55
CA THR A 90 -0.22 19.57 4.81
C THR A 90 1.10 20.21 5.26
N GLY A 91 1.05 21.39 5.87
CA GLY A 91 2.22 22.18 6.23
C GLY A 91 2.90 22.86 5.04
N GLU A 92 2.31 22.78 3.85
CA GLU A 92 2.81 23.42 2.64
C GLU A 92 2.55 24.93 2.65
N GLU A 93 3.47 25.69 2.05
CA GLU A 93 3.33 27.14 1.95
C GLU A 93 3.70 27.68 0.56
N GLY A 94 2.94 28.68 0.14
CA GLY A 94 3.21 29.48 -1.04
C GLY A 94 3.44 30.94 -0.66
N ILE A 95 4.46 31.58 -1.22
CA ILE A 95 4.85 32.95 -0.88
C ILE A 95 4.84 33.83 -2.13
N GLN A 96 3.87 34.73 -2.17
CA GLN A 96 3.67 35.66 -3.28
C GLN A 96 4.35 37.02 -2.99
N PRO A 97 5.39 37.41 -3.75
CA PRO A 97 5.98 38.73 -3.61
C PRO A 97 5.11 39.82 -4.24
N ASN A 98 5.11 41.01 -3.66
CA ASN A 98 4.46 42.19 -4.24
C ASN A 98 5.29 42.78 -5.40
N MET A 99 5.12 42.23 -6.60
CA MET A 99 5.77 42.70 -7.84
C MET A 99 4.73 42.93 -8.94
N ALA A 100 5.11 43.58 -10.04
CA ALA A 100 4.18 43.92 -11.13
C ALA A 100 3.57 42.70 -11.85
N ARG A 101 4.29 41.55 -11.88
CA ARG A 101 3.85 40.25 -12.43
C ARG A 101 4.54 39.12 -11.70
N PRO A 102 4.16 38.84 -10.45
CA PRO A 102 4.84 37.82 -9.67
C PRO A 102 4.31 36.45 -10.13
N PRO A 103 5.17 35.42 -10.26
CA PRO A 103 4.71 34.08 -10.61
C PRO A 103 3.76 33.58 -9.53
N VAL A 104 2.63 32.98 -9.91
CA VAL A 104 1.65 32.47 -8.95
C VAL A 104 2.28 31.30 -8.20
N SER A 105 2.37 31.44 -6.87
CA SER A 105 2.96 30.45 -5.97
C SER A 105 1.94 30.07 -4.91
N ILE A 106 0.92 29.33 -5.35
CA ILE A 106 -0.13 28.79 -4.48
C ILE A 106 0.27 27.35 -4.14
N PRO A 107 0.22 26.95 -2.85
CA PRO A 107 0.50 25.56 -2.47
C PRO A 107 -0.57 24.61 -3.03
N PRO A 108 -0.26 23.31 -3.13
CA PRO A 108 -1.25 22.28 -3.44
C PRO A 108 -2.42 22.37 -2.46
N THR A 109 -3.64 22.61 -2.97
CA THR A 109 -4.84 22.83 -2.17
C THR A 109 -5.57 21.53 -1.84
N SER A 110 -5.88 21.35 -0.56
CA SER A 110 -6.73 20.28 -0.01
C SER A 110 -8.16 20.81 0.25
N THR A 111 -8.97 20.02 0.95
CA THR A 111 -10.31 20.40 1.45
C THR A 111 -10.26 21.48 2.54
N ALA A 112 -9.12 21.64 3.22
CA ALA A 112 -8.95 22.65 4.26
C ALA A 112 -8.73 24.06 3.67
N PRO A 113 -9.23 25.12 4.34
CA PRO A 113 -9.00 26.49 3.91
C PRO A 113 -7.54 26.90 4.19
N LEU A 114 -6.95 27.66 3.26
CA LEU A 114 -5.60 28.22 3.38
C LEU A 114 -5.58 29.47 4.25
N SER A 115 -4.68 29.53 5.22
CA SER A 115 -4.46 30.72 6.03
C SER A 115 -3.64 31.76 5.25
N VAL A 116 -4.23 32.93 4.97
CA VAL A 116 -3.57 34.01 4.23
C VAL A 116 -3.00 35.02 5.21
N SER A 117 -1.67 35.17 5.21
CA SER A 117 -0.95 36.09 6.09
C SER A 117 -0.10 37.08 5.31
N LEU A 118 -0.05 38.33 5.75
CA LEU A 118 0.83 39.36 5.22
C LEU A 118 2.10 39.44 6.07
N ILE A 119 3.25 39.32 5.42
CA ILE A 119 4.57 39.43 6.04
C ILE A 119 5.24 40.69 5.50
N LEU A 120 5.56 41.62 6.39
CA LEU A 120 6.22 42.88 6.08
C LEU A 120 7.57 42.96 6.80
N GLY A 121 8.60 43.37 6.06
CA GLY A 121 9.95 43.55 6.57
C GLY A 121 10.53 44.89 6.13
N SER A 122 11.23 45.57 7.04
CA SER A 122 11.98 46.79 6.77
C SER A 122 13.23 46.84 7.66
N PHE A 123 14.26 47.60 7.25
CA PHE A 123 15.47 47.76 8.08
C PHE A 123 15.28 48.72 9.25
N VAL A 124 14.28 49.60 9.17
CA VAL A 124 14.05 50.69 10.14
C VAL A 124 12.91 50.37 11.11
N TYR A 125 12.00 49.49 10.71
CA TYR A 125 10.81 49.14 11.47
C TYR A 125 10.83 47.66 11.85
N ASP A 126 10.16 47.31 12.93
CA ASP A 126 10.01 45.92 13.36
C ASP A 126 9.25 45.08 12.31
N PRO A 127 9.64 43.81 12.11
CA PRO A 127 8.94 42.92 11.20
C PRO A 127 7.52 42.69 11.68
N LEU A 128 6.58 42.68 10.74
CA LEU A 128 5.16 42.54 11.03
C LEU A 128 4.59 41.36 10.25
N GLN A 129 4.07 40.37 10.96
CA GLN A 129 3.28 39.27 10.39
C GLN A 129 1.85 39.40 10.89
N VAL A 130 0.88 39.52 9.97
CA VAL A 130 -0.54 39.58 10.33
C VAL A 130 -1.34 38.61 9.48
N HIS A 131 -2.13 37.79 10.15
CA HIS A 131 -3.14 36.97 9.50
C HIS A 131 -4.28 37.87 9.00
N LEU A 132 -4.69 37.68 7.74
CA LEU A 132 -5.71 38.50 7.08
C LEU A 132 -7.07 37.79 7.07
N PHE A 133 -7.14 36.61 6.45
CA PHE A 133 -8.35 35.80 6.31
C PHE A 133 -8.00 34.36 5.88
N ASP A 134 -8.99 33.48 5.96
CA ASP A 134 -8.91 32.11 5.46
C ASP A 134 -9.52 32.01 4.05
N LEU A 135 -8.85 31.27 3.17
CA LEU A 135 -9.16 31.16 1.75
C LEU A 135 -9.50 29.71 1.40
N ALA A 136 -10.76 29.43 1.06
CA ALA A 136 -11.18 28.13 0.57
C ALA A 136 -11.03 28.06 -0.95
N LEU A 137 -10.14 27.19 -1.41
CA LEU A 137 -9.90 26.91 -2.82
C LEU A 137 -10.39 25.50 -3.19
N PRO A 138 -10.78 25.27 -4.45
CA PRO A 138 -11.03 23.91 -4.92
C PRO A 138 -9.77 23.05 -4.83
N GLU A 139 -9.96 21.75 -4.67
CA GLU A 139 -8.87 20.77 -4.66
C GLU A 139 -8.04 20.91 -5.94
N SER A 140 -6.71 20.99 -5.79
CA SER A 140 -5.78 21.01 -6.92
C SER A 140 -4.90 19.76 -6.92
N ALA A 141 -3.73 19.85 -7.54
CA ALA A 141 -2.83 18.71 -7.63
C ALA A 141 -2.36 18.28 -6.23
N THR A 142 -2.12 16.98 -6.08
CA THR A 142 -1.52 16.44 -4.84
C THR A 142 -0.20 17.12 -4.53
N PRO A 143 0.17 17.28 -3.25
CA PRO A 143 1.45 17.85 -2.89
C PRO A 143 2.62 17.14 -3.59
N PRO A 144 3.65 17.90 -4.03
CA PRO A 144 4.80 17.33 -4.71
C PRO A 144 5.56 16.43 -3.75
N GLN A 145 5.43 15.11 -3.94
CA GLN A 145 6.21 14.14 -3.18
C GLN A 145 7.67 14.17 -3.64
N HIS A 146 8.60 14.17 -2.68
CA HIS A 146 10.02 14.12 -2.99
C HIS A 146 10.35 12.76 -3.64
N PRO A 147 11.19 12.68 -4.69
CA PRO A 147 11.50 11.41 -5.36
C PRO A 147 11.96 10.31 -4.38
N ASP A 148 12.75 10.72 -3.39
CA ASP A 148 13.30 9.81 -2.38
C ASP A 148 12.35 9.55 -1.20
N GLU A 149 11.18 10.21 -1.14
CA GLU A 149 10.20 10.02 -0.06
C GLU A 149 9.82 8.53 0.10
N SER A 150 9.61 7.84 -1.02
CA SER A 150 9.34 6.40 -1.06
C SER A 150 10.45 5.51 -0.48
N THR A 151 11.68 6.02 -0.39
CA THR A 151 12.84 5.29 0.14
C THR A 151 12.87 5.26 1.66
N PHE A 152 12.28 6.25 2.32
CA PHE A 152 12.33 6.40 3.78
C PHE A 152 11.17 5.72 4.50
N TYR A 153 10.21 5.16 3.77
CA TYR A 153 9.08 4.44 4.34
C TYR A 153 9.27 2.92 4.29
N PRO A 154 8.79 2.18 5.31
CA PRO A 154 8.75 0.74 5.24
C PRO A 154 7.86 0.29 4.07
N LEU A 155 8.39 -0.56 3.21
CA LEU A 155 7.63 -1.15 2.10
C LEU A 155 6.58 -2.13 2.65
N PRO A 156 5.45 -2.32 1.95
CA PRO A 156 4.46 -3.30 2.34
C PRO A 156 5.06 -4.71 2.36
N GLU A 157 4.60 -5.54 3.31
CA GLU A 157 5.06 -6.92 3.44
C GLU A 157 4.64 -7.77 2.22
N ILE A 158 5.58 -8.54 1.67
CA ILE A 158 5.33 -9.45 0.55
C ILE A 158 5.01 -10.84 1.11
N GLN A 159 3.79 -11.32 0.88
CA GLN A 159 3.37 -12.66 1.28
C GLN A 159 3.46 -13.66 0.12
N HIS A 160 4.08 -14.82 0.34
CA HIS A 160 4.16 -15.89 -0.65
C HIS A 160 2.84 -16.68 -0.71
N THR A 161 2.12 -16.58 -1.82
CA THR A 161 0.88 -17.33 -2.05
C THR A 161 1.17 -18.69 -2.67
N PHE A 162 0.90 -19.77 -1.92
CA PHE A 162 1.01 -21.14 -2.43
C PHE A 162 -0.12 -21.48 -3.40
N ARG A 163 0.12 -22.46 -4.28
CA ARG A 163 -0.93 -23.01 -5.13
C ARG A 163 -1.95 -23.77 -4.26
N PRO A 164 -3.26 -23.65 -4.54
CA PRO A 164 -4.25 -24.43 -3.82
C PRO A 164 -4.11 -25.91 -4.15
N ASP A 165 -4.35 -26.76 -3.15
CA ASP A 165 -4.36 -28.20 -3.35
C ASP A 165 -5.50 -28.61 -4.31
N PRO A 166 -5.27 -29.59 -5.21
CA PRO A 166 -6.31 -30.08 -6.09
C PRO A 166 -7.44 -30.73 -5.29
N LYS A 167 -8.69 -30.37 -5.61
CA LYS A 167 -9.87 -30.91 -4.94
C LYS A 167 -10.11 -32.37 -5.34
N SER A 168 -10.07 -33.29 -4.37
CA SER A 168 -10.43 -34.69 -4.58
C SER A 168 -11.95 -34.91 -4.63
N PRO A 169 -12.44 -35.95 -5.34
CA PRO A 169 -13.86 -36.28 -5.37
C PRO A 169 -14.40 -36.79 -4.01
N PRO A 170 -15.73 -36.76 -3.79
CA PRO A 170 -16.35 -37.32 -2.60
C PRO A 170 -16.11 -38.83 -2.44
N GLN A 171 -15.72 -39.25 -1.23
CA GLN A 171 -15.37 -40.65 -0.93
C GLN A 171 -16.49 -41.65 -1.24
N PHE A 172 -17.75 -41.25 -1.04
CA PHE A 172 -18.91 -42.10 -1.33
C PHE A 172 -18.99 -42.48 -2.82
N ILE A 173 -18.78 -41.51 -3.72
CA ILE A 173 -18.80 -41.76 -5.17
C ILE A 173 -17.66 -42.73 -5.52
N SER A 174 -16.46 -42.48 -5.02
CA SER A 174 -15.31 -43.38 -5.23
C SER A 174 -15.59 -44.82 -4.73
N ALA A 175 -16.25 -44.97 -3.57
CA ALA A 175 -16.59 -46.28 -3.02
C ALA A 175 -17.61 -47.04 -3.87
N VAL A 176 -18.64 -46.36 -4.38
CA VAL A 176 -19.65 -46.98 -5.28
C VAL A 176 -18.98 -47.49 -6.55
N PHE A 177 -18.14 -46.66 -7.20
CA PHE A 177 -17.44 -47.09 -8.41
C PHE A 177 -16.45 -48.23 -8.14
N ALA A 178 -15.76 -48.23 -7.00
CA ALA A 178 -14.91 -49.36 -6.61
C ALA A 178 -15.70 -50.66 -6.47
N ALA A 179 -16.90 -50.62 -5.86
CA ALA A 179 -17.77 -51.79 -5.74
C ALA A 179 -18.26 -52.29 -7.13
N VAL A 180 -18.60 -51.37 -8.04
CA VAL A 180 -18.97 -51.71 -9.43
C VAL A 180 -17.83 -52.43 -10.14
N VAL A 181 -16.59 -51.96 -10.00
CA VAL A 181 -15.39 -52.58 -10.59
C VAL A 181 -15.13 -53.99 -10.01
N LEU A 182 -15.41 -54.22 -8.73
CA LEU A 182 -15.24 -55.52 -8.08
C LEU A 182 -16.38 -56.51 -8.36
N SER A 183 -17.56 -56.03 -8.77
CA SER A 183 -18.76 -56.85 -8.99
C SER A 183 -18.57 -58.06 -9.92
N PRO A 184 -17.87 -57.97 -11.07
CA PRO A 184 -17.69 -59.12 -11.95
C PRO A 184 -16.89 -60.26 -11.31
N TRP A 185 -15.97 -59.95 -10.39
CA TRP A 185 -15.14 -60.95 -9.70
C TRP A 185 -15.96 -61.79 -8.72
N LEU A 186 -17.00 -61.22 -8.11
CA LEU A 186 -17.91 -61.95 -7.22
C LEU A 186 -18.73 -63.01 -7.98
N ALA A 187 -19.04 -62.77 -9.26
CA ALA A 187 -19.81 -63.69 -10.09
C ALA A 187 -18.96 -64.82 -10.69
N LEU A 188 -17.63 -64.66 -10.79
CA LEU A 188 -16.73 -65.59 -11.47
C LEU A 188 -16.16 -66.71 -10.58
N PHE A 189 -16.63 -66.88 -9.34
CA PHE A 189 -16.03 -67.85 -8.42
C PHE A 189 -16.72 -69.23 -8.47
N PRO A 190 -16.16 -70.19 -9.23
CA PRO A 190 -15.87 -71.51 -8.65
C PRO A 190 -14.56 -72.20 -9.12
N MET A 191 -13.75 -72.60 -8.11
CA MET A 191 -12.88 -73.80 -7.93
C MET A 191 -11.81 -74.23 -8.96
N ILE A 192 -10.51 -74.11 -8.58
CA ILE A 192 -9.41 -75.05 -8.91
C ILE A 192 -8.38 -75.01 -7.75
N LEU A 193 -7.97 -76.16 -7.17
CA LEU A 193 -7.39 -76.20 -5.82
C LEU A 193 -5.87 -76.43 -5.64
N PRO A 194 -5.07 -76.96 -6.58
CA PRO A 194 -3.61 -77.05 -6.35
C PRO A 194 -2.76 -76.09 -7.20
N PHE A 195 -2.92 -76.03 -8.53
CA PHE A 195 -2.12 -75.12 -9.38
C PHE A 195 -2.38 -73.63 -9.07
N VAL A 196 -3.62 -73.33 -8.67
CA VAL A 196 -4.02 -71.98 -8.25
C VAL A 196 -3.30 -71.53 -6.98
N THR A 197 -2.83 -72.43 -6.11
CA THR A 197 -2.13 -72.01 -4.88
C THR A 197 -0.78 -71.38 -5.17
N LEU A 198 -0.02 -71.95 -6.11
CA LEU A 198 1.27 -71.41 -6.55
C LEU A 198 1.09 -70.13 -7.36
N LEU A 199 0.02 -70.04 -8.16
CA LEU A 199 -0.34 -68.83 -8.89
C LEU A 199 -0.81 -67.73 -7.94
N ALA A 200 -1.61 -68.06 -6.92
CA ALA A 200 -2.05 -67.16 -5.86
C ALA A 200 -0.89 -66.69 -4.99
N ALA A 201 0.15 -67.52 -4.78
CA ALA A 201 1.36 -67.09 -4.09
C ALA A 201 2.13 -66.03 -4.91
N PHE A 202 2.14 -66.13 -6.25
CA PHE A 202 2.69 -65.09 -7.11
C PHE A 202 1.87 -63.80 -7.06
N GLU A 203 0.55 -63.90 -7.16
CA GLU A 203 -0.34 -62.73 -7.03
C GLU A 203 -0.22 -62.08 -5.64
N GLY A 204 -0.12 -62.88 -4.57
CA GLY A 204 0.11 -62.39 -3.21
C GLY A 204 1.45 -61.66 -3.07
N LEU A 205 2.52 -62.15 -3.71
CA LEU A 205 3.81 -61.46 -3.74
C LEU A 205 3.71 -60.11 -4.44
N LEU A 206 2.94 -60.01 -5.53
CA LEU A 206 2.71 -58.76 -6.26
C LEU A 206 1.81 -57.78 -5.47
N LEU A 207 0.80 -58.27 -4.76
CA LEU A 207 0.01 -57.45 -3.85
C LEU A 207 0.88 -56.90 -2.70
N TRP A 208 1.76 -57.71 -2.14
CA TRP A 208 2.66 -57.26 -1.09
C TRP A 208 3.73 -56.28 -1.62
N TYR A 209 4.18 -56.46 -2.87
CA TYR A 209 5.00 -55.48 -3.58
C TYR A 209 4.32 -54.12 -3.64
N TRP A 210 3.04 -54.08 -4.00
CA TRP A 210 2.27 -52.84 -4.08
C TRP A 210 2.16 -52.11 -2.73
N VAL A 211 2.11 -52.84 -1.61
CA VAL A 211 1.98 -52.26 -0.27
C VAL A 211 3.33 -51.79 0.32
N ALA A 212 4.38 -52.60 0.23
CA ALA A 212 5.60 -52.36 1.03
C ALA A 212 6.91 -52.86 0.43
N LEU A 213 6.88 -53.86 -0.46
CA LEU A 213 8.11 -54.54 -0.88
C LEU A 213 8.94 -53.71 -1.86
N ARG A 214 10.27 -53.78 -1.74
CA ARG A 214 11.17 -53.16 -2.72
C ARG A 214 11.43 -54.10 -3.89
N ILE A 215 11.73 -53.55 -5.06
CA ILE A 215 11.90 -54.35 -6.30
C ILE A 215 12.92 -55.49 -6.16
N GLY A 216 14.04 -55.28 -5.46
CA GLY A 216 15.05 -56.33 -5.24
C GLY A 216 14.55 -57.49 -4.37
N GLN A 217 13.67 -57.22 -3.40
CA GLN A 217 13.08 -58.26 -2.54
C GLN A 217 12.04 -59.08 -3.31
N VAL A 218 11.23 -58.42 -4.15
CA VAL A 218 10.28 -59.11 -5.04
C VAL A 218 11.02 -60.02 -6.02
N LEU A 219 12.11 -59.53 -6.60
CA LEU A 219 12.94 -60.33 -7.51
C LEU A 219 13.56 -61.53 -6.78
N ALA A 220 14.06 -61.36 -5.56
CA ALA A 220 14.63 -62.45 -4.77
C ALA A 220 13.58 -63.50 -4.39
N TYR A 221 12.45 -63.09 -3.82
CA TYR A 221 11.36 -64.01 -3.46
C TYR A 221 10.72 -64.63 -4.71
N GLY A 222 10.57 -63.86 -5.78
CA GLY A 222 10.07 -64.30 -7.07
C GLY A 222 10.99 -65.30 -7.76
N ALA A 223 12.31 -65.19 -7.61
CA ALA A 223 13.26 -66.17 -8.14
C ALA A 223 13.16 -67.51 -7.41
N VAL A 224 13.03 -67.49 -6.08
CA VAL A 224 12.81 -68.71 -5.27
C VAL A 224 11.46 -69.34 -5.60
N LEU A 225 10.39 -68.54 -5.56
CA LEU A 225 9.03 -68.98 -5.88
C LEU A 225 8.92 -69.50 -7.33
N GLY A 226 9.52 -68.79 -8.29
CA GLY A 226 9.52 -69.15 -9.71
C GLY A 226 10.26 -70.44 -10.03
N SER A 227 11.33 -70.73 -9.28
CA SER A 227 12.03 -72.01 -9.39
C SER A 227 11.10 -73.16 -8.97
N LEU A 228 10.42 -73.02 -7.83
CA LEU A 228 9.47 -74.01 -7.31
C LEU A 228 8.27 -74.22 -8.23
N THR A 229 7.68 -73.13 -8.77
CA THR A 229 6.54 -73.23 -9.70
C THR A 229 6.93 -73.88 -11.02
N THR A 230 8.14 -73.65 -11.53
CA THR A 230 8.61 -74.26 -12.78
C THR A 230 8.70 -75.78 -12.65
N PHE A 231 9.26 -76.30 -11.55
CA PHE A 231 9.32 -77.74 -11.32
C PHE A 231 7.94 -78.38 -11.11
N ALA A 232 7.08 -77.74 -10.31
CA ALA A 232 5.70 -78.21 -10.06
C ALA A 232 4.85 -78.18 -11.34
N GLY A 233 4.95 -77.10 -12.13
CA GLY A 233 4.26 -76.92 -13.41
C GLY A 233 4.69 -77.96 -14.43
N ASN A 234 5.99 -78.23 -14.58
CA ASN A 234 6.48 -79.25 -15.52
C ASN A 234 5.95 -80.66 -15.17
N ARG A 235 5.91 -81.01 -13.87
CA ARG A 235 5.31 -82.27 -13.41
C ARG A 235 3.80 -82.34 -13.71
N ALA A 236 3.07 -81.27 -13.42
CA ALA A 236 1.62 -81.18 -13.68
C ALA A 236 1.28 -81.27 -15.18
N LEU A 237 2.00 -80.52 -16.03
CA LEU A 237 1.82 -80.54 -17.49
C LEU A 237 2.17 -81.90 -18.09
N LYS A 238 3.24 -82.55 -17.62
CA LYS A 238 3.60 -83.92 -18.05
C LYS A 238 2.54 -84.95 -17.65
N ALA A 239 1.98 -84.85 -16.44
CA ALA A 239 0.90 -85.73 -16.00
C ALA A 239 -0.38 -85.53 -16.84
N LEU A 240 -0.74 -84.28 -17.13
CA LEU A 240 -1.88 -83.97 -18.00
C LEU A 240 -1.66 -84.45 -19.44
N ALA A 241 -0.45 -84.32 -19.97
CA ALA A 241 -0.08 -84.82 -21.28
C ALA A 241 -0.17 -86.35 -21.37
N LYS A 242 0.32 -87.08 -20.35
CA LYS A 242 0.15 -88.55 -20.25
C LYS A 242 -1.32 -88.95 -20.21
N TRP A 243 -2.11 -88.30 -19.37
CA TRP A 243 -3.56 -88.54 -19.28
C TRP A 243 -4.28 -88.29 -20.60
N ARG A 244 -3.88 -87.28 -21.39
CA ARG A 244 -4.43 -87.02 -22.72
C ARG A 244 -4.09 -88.12 -23.73
N ILE A 245 -2.86 -88.63 -23.70
CA ILE A 245 -2.38 -89.67 -24.62
C ILE A 245 -3.00 -91.03 -24.27
N GLU A 246 -3.12 -91.36 -22.98
CA GLU A 246 -3.71 -92.62 -22.50
C GLU A 246 -5.25 -92.58 -22.52
N GLY A 247 -5.86 -91.45 -22.16
CA GLY A 247 -7.30 -91.23 -22.17
C GLY A 247 -7.92 -91.03 -23.56
N GLY A 248 -7.10 -90.75 -24.57
CA GLY A 248 -7.49 -90.78 -25.99
C GLY A 248 -7.54 -92.18 -26.59
N ARG A 249 -7.29 -93.22 -25.79
CA ARG A 249 -7.32 -94.64 -26.17
C ARG A 249 -8.47 -95.34 -25.46
N LYS A 250 -9.70 -94.93 -25.78
CA LYS A 250 -10.93 -95.71 -25.64
C LYS A 250 -11.65 -95.70 -26.97
#